data_AF-A0A1A9HJX3-F1
#
_entry.id   AF-A0A1A9HJX3-F1
#
_cell.length_a   1.000
_cell.length_b   1.000
_cell.length_c   1.000
_cell.angle_alpha   90.00
_cell.angle_beta   90.00
_cell.angle_gamma   90.00
#
_symmetry.space_group_name_H-M   'P 1'
#
loop_
_entity.id
_entity.type
_entity.pdbx_description
1 polymer ?
#
loop_
_entity_poly.entity_id
_entity_poly.type
_entity_poly.pdbx_seq_one_letter_code
_entity_poly.pdbx_strand_id
1 'polypeptide(L)'
;MSARLAQFDSLLSRRRAARTTTTTNTSPVQPPRTLRDPWGEPVAEFSRFPSDLALLKAAFRLQADDWIGPLADDGQSHRLNAAWRLALLRADRHGRARYSRDVGPQWLSSPRVARPGERPAALRRELHAAAVQQLWLAGWKLA
;
A
#
# COMPACT_ATOMS: atom_id res chain seq x y z
N MET A 1 24.08 32.26 48.32
CA MET A 1 23.98 32.04 46.87
C MET A 1 23.25 30.73 46.63
N SER A 2 22.17 30.75 45.84
CA SER A 2 21.08 29.76 45.89
C SER A 2 21.41 28.45 45.16
N ALA A 3 21.55 27.35 45.89
CA ALA A 3 21.85 26.00 45.38
C ALA A 3 20.85 25.49 44.31
N ARG A 4 19.62 26.04 44.30
CA ARG A 4 18.60 25.72 43.28
C ARG A 4 18.97 26.19 41.89
N LEU A 5 19.69 27.31 41.75
CA LEU A 5 20.12 27.83 40.44
C LEU A 5 21.19 26.92 39.82
N ALA A 6 22.18 26.48 40.61
CA ALA A 6 23.22 25.57 40.16
C ALA A 6 22.66 24.19 39.74
N GLN A 7 21.62 23.71 40.43
CA GLN A 7 20.95 22.47 40.10
C GLN A 7 20.15 22.58 38.80
N PHE A 8 19.51 23.72 38.56
CA PHE A 8 18.80 24.00 37.32
C PHE A 8 19.75 24.08 36.12
N ASP A 9 20.88 24.77 36.25
CA ASP A 9 21.90 24.86 35.20
C ASP A 9 22.56 23.50 34.89
N SER A 10 22.75 22.66 35.92
CA SER A 10 23.23 21.29 35.73
C SER A 10 22.24 20.44 34.93
N LEU A 11 20.94 20.58 35.19
CA LEU A 11 19.90 19.87 34.45
C LEU A 11 19.79 20.36 33.00
N LEU A 12 19.89 21.67 32.76
CA LEU A 12 19.90 22.25 31.41
C LEU A 12 21.11 21.81 30.59
N SER A 13 22.30 21.80 31.21
CA SER A 13 23.54 21.36 30.55
C SER A 13 23.49 19.88 30.16
N ARG A 14 22.96 19.02 31.05
CA ARG A 14 22.78 17.59 30.78
C ARG A 14 21.78 17.35 29.64
N ARG A 15 20.71 18.15 29.55
CA ARG A 15 19.70 18.05 28.48
C ARG A 15 20.23 18.52 27.13
N ARG A 16 21.10 19.54 27.11
CA ARG A 16 21.79 20.00 25.89
C ARG A 16 22.79 18.96 25.40
N ALA A 17 23.59 18.37 26.29
CA ALA A 17 24.52 17.30 25.96
C ALA A 17 23.81 16.06 25.38
N ALA A 18 22.66 15.67 25.93
CA ALA A 18 21.84 14.57 25.41
C ALA A 18 21.23 14.86 24.03
N ARG A 19 20.88 16.13 23.72
CA ARG A 19 20.40 16.53 22.39
C ARG A 19 21.52 16.50 21.34
N THR A 20 22.76 16.83 21.72
CA THR A 20 23.90 16.78 20.80
C THR A 20 24.42 15.37 20.54
N THR A 21 24.18 14.40 21.45
CA THR A 21 24.55 12.99 21.23
C THR A 21 23.51 12.19 20.45
N THR A 22 22.38 12.78 20.05
CA THR A 22 21.35 12.10 19.24
C THR A 22 21.57 12.25 17.72
N THR A 23 22.82 12.34 17.26
CA THR A 23 23.15 12.37 15.82
C THR A 23 24.24 11.37 15.47
N THR A 24 24.11 10.14 15.99
CA THR A 24 24.57 8.92 15.31
C THR A 24 23.66 7.77 15.75
N ASN A 25 22.33 7.94 15.60
CA ASN A 25 21.46 6.78 15.45
C ASN A 25 21.69 6.26 14.03
N THR A 26 22.79 5.53 13.84
CA THR A 26 22.92 4.60 12.72
C THR A 26 21.90 3.50 12.98
N SER A 27 20.64 3.77 12.65
CA SER A 27 19.64 2.71 12.53
C SER A 27 20.22 1.65 11.61
N PRO A 28 20.12 0.36 11.94
CA PRO A 28 20.64 -0.67 11.05
C PRO A 28 20.02 -0.44 9.66
N VAL A 29 20.88 -0.27 8.65
CA VAL A 29 20.45 -0.16 7.26
C VAL A 29 19.79 -1.49 6.94
N GLN A 30 18.45 -1.54 7.05
CA GLN A 30 17.71 -2.70 6.60
C GLN A 30 17.91 -2.78 5.08
N PRO A 31 18.23 -3.97 4.55
CA PRO A 31 18.33 -4.13 3.12
C PRO A 31 16.99 -3.75 2.46
N PRO A 32 17.02 -3.09 1.29
CA PRO A 32 15.81 -2.73 0.57
C PRO A 32 15.05 -4.00 0.21
N ARG A 33 13.72 -3.96 0.35
CA ARG A 33 12.84 -5.07 0.02
C ARG A 33 12.49 -5.00 -1.46
N THR A 34 12.78 -6.05 -2.21
CA THR A 34 12.55 -6.13 -3.64
C THR A 34 11.31 -6.97 -3.92
N LEU A 35 10.31 -6.36 -4.56
CA LEU A 35 9.18 -7.10 -5.12
C LEU A 35 9.62 -7.75 -6.43
N ARG A 36 9.43 -9.06 -6.52
CA ARG A 36 9.73 -9.88 -7.68
C ARG A 36 8.45 -10.45 -8.27
N ASP A 37 8.39 -10.50 -9.59
CA ASP A 37 7.30 -11.14 -10.31
C ASP A 37 7.39 -12.69 -10.22
N PRO A 38 6.41 -13.43 -10.75
CA PRO A 38 6.38 -14.89 -10.69
C PRO A 38 7.57 -15.59 -11.39
N TRP A 39 8.27 -14.89 -12.29
CA TRP A 39 9.46 -15.41 -12.98
C TRP A 39 10.76 -15.05 -12.26
N GLY A 40 10.69 -14.25 -11.18
CA GLY A 40 11.81 -13.88 -10.35
C GLY A 40 12.43 -12.52 -10.70
N GLU A 41 11.90 -11.81 -11.69
CA GLU A 41 12.43 -10.52 -12.12
C GLU A 41 12.11 -9.43 -11.09
N PRO A 42 13.07 -8.55 -10.76
CA PRO A 42 12.82 -7.43 -9.85
C PRO A 42 11.92 -6.39 -10.52
N VAL A 43 10.80 -6.07 -9.86
CA VAL A 43 9.80 -5.10 -10.36
C VAL A 43 9.87 -3.76 -9.63
N ALA A 44 10.10 -3.78 -8.33
CA ALA A 44 10.18 -2.56 -7.51
C ALA A 44 10.99 -2.81 -6.24
N GLU A 45 11.63 -1.75 -5.73
CA GLU A 45 12.35 -1.76 -4.46
C GLU A 45 11.67 -0.83 -3.45
N PHE A 46 11.62 -1.28 -2.20
CA PHE A 46 11.02 -0.55 -1.10
C PHE A 46 12.01 -0.41 0.05
N SER A 47 12.21 0.81 0.52
CA SER A 47 13.04 1.11 1.70
C SER A 47 12.44 0.61 3.02
N ARG A 48 11.13 0.34 3.05
CA ARG A 48 10.37 -0.17 4.20
C ARG A 48 9.32 -1.17 3.74
N PHE A 49 8.67 -1.85 4.68
CA PHE A 49 7.58 -2.76 4.31
C PHE A 49 6.45 -1.98 3.59
N PRO A 50 6.11 -2.35 2.34
CA PRO A 50 5.13 -1.62 1.56
C PRO A 50 3.70 -1.88 2.07
N SER A 51 2.83 -0.87 1.96
CA SER A 51 1.39 -1.07 2.11
C SER A 51 0.83 -1.90 0.95
N ASP A 52 -0.30 -2.58 1.16
CA ASP A 52 -0.99 -3.35 0.12
C ASP A 52 -1.21 -2.55 -1.19
N LEU A 53 -1.65 -1.29 -1.07
CA LEU A 53 -1.83 -0.42 -2.23
C LEU A 53 -0.52 -0.15 -3.00
N ALA A 54 0.60 -0.01 -2.28
CA ALA A 54 1.91 0.21 -2.89
C ALA A 54 2.40 -1.06 -3.61
N LEU A 55 2.17 -2.24 -3.04
CA LEU A 55 2.44 -3.52 -3.69
C LEU A 55 1.63 -3.68 -4.97
N LEU A 56 0.33 -3.42 -4.92
CA LEU A 56 -0.56 -3.52 -6.08
C LEU A 56 -0.15 -2.51 -7.17
N LYS A 57 0.15 -1.26 -6.79
CA LYS A 57 0.64 -0.25 -7.73
C LYS A 57 1.92 -0.70 -8.45
N ALA A 58 2.87 -1.27 -7.71
CA ALA A 58 4.11 -1.77 -8.28
C ALA A 58 3.88 -3.00 -9.17
N ALA A 59 3.17 -4.02 -8.68
CA ALA A 59 2.92 -5.27 -9.38
C ALA A 59 2.23 -5.05 -10.73
N PHE A 60 1.23 -4.17 -10.75
CA PHE A 60 0.50 -3.81 -11.97
C PHE A 60 1.10 -2.59 -12.70
N ARG A 61 2.25 -2.06 -12.27
CA ARG A 61 2.92 -0.91 -12.92
C ARG A 61 1.98 0.28 -13.18
N LEU A 62 1.18 0.64 -12.17
CA LEU A 62 0.18 1.71 -12.26
C LEU A 62 0.85 3.06 -12.55
N GLN A 63 0.27 3.79 -13.49
CA GLN A 63 0.64 5.17 -13.81
C GLN A 63 -0.21 6.17 -13.02
N ALA A 64 0.12 7.46 -13.12
CA ALA A 64 -0.61 8.52 -12.41
C ALA A 64 -2.10 8.60 -12.80
N ASP A 65 -2.41 8.34 -14.07
CA ASP A 65 -3.77 8.41 -14.61
C ASP A 65 -4.55 7.09 -14.43
N ASP A 66 -3.89 6.02 -13.98
CA ASP A 66 -4.57 4.75 -13.71
C ASP A 66 -5.37 4.84 -12.41
N TRP A 67 -6.61 4.36 -12.44
CA TRP A 67 -7.46 4.31 -11.25
C TRP A 67 -7.52 2.91 -10.67
N ILE A 68 -7.42 2.80 -9.34
CA ILE A 68 -7.61 1.55 -8.60
C ILE A 68 -8.51 1.80 -7.40
N GLY A 69 -9.55 1.00 -7.26
CA GLY A 69 -10.47 1.15 -6.15
C GLY A 69 -11.60 0.13 -6.11
N PRO A 70 -12.39 0.13 -5.02
CA PRO A 70 -13.58 -0.69 -4.91
C PRO A 70 -14.61 -0.28 -5.97
N LEU A 71 -15.12 -1.25 -6.71
CA LEU A 71 -16.20 -1.08 -7.67
C LEU A 71 -17.21 -2.22 -7.48
N ALA A 72 -18.50 -1.91 -7.64
CA ALA A 72 -19.55 -2.92 -7.64
C ALA A 72 -19.45 -3.75 -8.92
N ASP A 73 -19.48 -5.07 -8.77
CA ASP A 73 -19.53 -6.02 -9.88
C ASP A 73 -21.00 -6.32 -10.21
N ASP A 74 -21.55 -5.52 -11.12
CA ASP A 74 -22.95 -5.61 -11.54
C ASP A 74 -23.24 -6.81 -12.46
N GLY A 75 -22.19 -7.50 -12.95
CA GLY A 75 -22.32 -8.67 -13.81
C GLY A 75 -22.93 -9.89 -13.11
N GLN A 76 -23.00 -9.88 -11.77
CA GLN A 76 -23.65 -10.93 -10.97
C GLN A 76 -25.02 -10.51 -10.39
N SER A 77 -25.49 -9.30 -10.69
CA SER A 77 -26.58 -8.67 -9.95
C SER A 77 -27.98 -8.98 -10.51
N HIS A 78 -28.48 -10.19 -10.24
CA HIS A 78 -29.93 -10.43 -10.15
C HIS A 78 -30.46 -10.25 -8.72
N ARG A 79 -29.65 -9.75 -7.77
CA ARG A 79 -30.02 -9.66 -6.35
C ARG A 79 -29.59 -8.34 -5.72
N LEU A 80 -30.32 -7.94 -4.68
CA LEU A 80 -30.18 -6.69 -3.91
C LEU A 80 -28.83 -6.50 -3.18
N ASN A 81 -27.91 -7.47 -3.28
CA ASN A 81 -26.59 -7.42 -2.65
C ASN A 81 -25.51 -7.32 -3.72
N ALA A 82 -25.08 -6.10 -4.05
CA ALA A 82 -23.98 -5.87 -4.98
C ALA A 82 -22.69 -6.48 -4.41
N ALA A 83 -22.02 -7.34 -5.19
CA ALA A 83 -20.71 -7.84 -4.84
C ALA A 83 -19.67 -6.76 -5.15
N TRP A 84 -18.78 -6.47 -4.20
CA TRP A 84 -17.72 -5.48 -4.35
C TRP A 84 -16.41 -6.17 -4.69
N ARG A 85 -15.64 -5.56 -5.60
CA ARG A 85 -14.33 -6.05 -6.04
C ARG A 85 -13.36 -4.90 -6.14
N LEU A 86 -12.07 -5.21 -6.02
CA LEU A 86 -11.04 -4.25 -6.37
C LEU A 86 -10.91 -4.22 -7.90
N ALA A 87 -11.15 -3.06 -8.49
CA ALA A 87 -11.05 -2.81 -9.92
C ALA A 87 -9.83 -1.95 -10.23
N LEU A 88 -9.25 -2.21 -11.41
CA LEU A 88 -8.23 -1.39 -12.05
C LEU A 88 -8.77 -0.89 -13.38
N LEU A 89 -8.73 0.42 -13.57
CA LEU A 89 -9.06 1.11 -14.82
C LEU A 89 -7.79 1.78 -15.33
N ARG A 90 -7.41 1.45 -16.56
CA ARG A 90 -6.26 2.05 -17.23
C ARG A 90 -6.71 3.27 -18.01
N ALA A 91 -5.97 4.37 -17.87
CA ALA A 91 -6.21 5.52 -18.73
C ALA A 91 -5.73 5.23 -20.15
N ASP A 92 -6.50 5.73 -21.12
CA ASP A 92 -6.13 5.71 -22.53
C ASP A 92 -4.90 6.59 -22.75
N ARG A 93 -3.98 6.12 -23.58
CA ARG A 93 -2.79 6.90 -23.94
C ARG A 93 -2.99 7.45 -25.35
N HIS A 94 -3.04 8.78 -25.48
CA HIS A 94 -3.15 9.46 -26.79
C HIS A 94 -4.33 8.96 -27.65
N GLY A 95 -5.50 8.73 -27.04
CA GLY A 95 -6.68 8.22 -27.73
C GLY A 95 -6.60 6.74 -28.13
N ARG A 96 -5.60 6.00 -27.65
CA ARG A 96 -5.52 4.54 -27.79
C ARG A 96 -5.78 3.88 -26.44
N ALA A 97 -6.76 3.00 -26.40
CA ALA A 97 -7.03 2.16 -25.25
C ALA A 97 -5.76 1.38 -24.87
N ARG A 98 -5.33 1.48 -23.62
CA ARG A 98 -4.36 0.51 -23.09
C ARG A 98 -5.08 -0.82 -23.03
N TYR A 99 -4.77 -1.70 -23.99
CA TYR A 99 -5.41 -3.01 -24.14
C TYR A 99 -5.45 -3.79 -22.81
N SER A 100 -6.56 -3.67 -22.09
CA SER A 100 -7.16 -4.81 -21.41
C SER A 100 -7.70 -5.70 -22.52
N ARG A 101 -7.44 -7.01 -22.45
CA ARG A 101 -8.03 -7.98 -23.41
C ARG A 101 -9.56 -7.93 -23.39
N ASP A 102 -10.13 -7.50 -22.26
CA ASP A 102 -11.56 -7.42 -22.01
C ASP A 102 -12.00 -5.96 -21.89
N VAL A 103 -13.16 -5.63 -22.48
CA VAL A 103 -13.78 -4.31 -22.32
C VAL A 103 -14.27 -4.17 -20.87
N GLY A 104 -13.76 -3.17 -20.14
CA GLY A 104 -14.22 -2.85 -18.78
C GLY A 104 -13.11 -2.90 -17.71
N PRO A 105 -13.49 -2.88 -16.42
CA PRO A 105 -12.55 -2.93 -15.31
C PRO A 105 -11.80 -4.27 -15.26
N GLN A 106 -10.49 -4.21 -15.02
CA GLN A 106 -9.73 -5.39 -14.66
C GLN A 106 -9.96 -5.70 -13.18
N TRP A 107 -10.53 -6.86 -12.88
CA TRP A 107 -10.80 -7.29 -11.51
C TRP A 107 -9.55 -7.89 -10.86
N LEU A 108 -9.12 -7.28 -9.76
CA LEU A 108 -7.90 -7.66 -9.02
C LEU A 108 -8.18 -8.46 -7.75
N SER A 109 -9.45 -8.63 -7.37
CA SER A 109 -9.84 -9.41 -6.20
C SER A 109 -11.04 -10.28 -6.51
N SER A 110 -11.23 -11.31 -5.68
CA SER A 110 -12.48 -12.07 -5.64
C SER A 110 -13.66 -11.18 -5.24
N PRO A 111 -14.89 -11.51 -5.68
CA PRO A 111 -16.11 -10.85 -5.22
C PRO A 111 -16.29 -10.94 -3.70
N ARG A 112 -16.66 -9.82 -3.07
CA ARG A 112 -16.96 -9.73 -1.64
C ARG A 112 -18.32 -9.06 -1.43
N VAL A 113 -19.23 -9.76 -0.75
CA VAL A 113 -20.52 -9.17 -0.37
C VAL A 113 -20.29 -8.24 0.84
N ALA A 114 -20.64 -6.97 0.68
CA ALA A 114 -20.57 -6.00 1.77
C ALA A 114 -21.79 -6.13 2.69
N ARG A 115 -21.61 -5.85 3.98
CA ARG A 115 -22.71 -5.84 4.95
C ARG A 115 -23.35 -4.44 5.04
N PRO A 116 -24.66 -4.32 5.26
CA PRO A 116 -25.28 -3.04 5.59
C PRO A 116 -24.58 -2.36 6.78
N GLY A 117 -24.29 -1.07 6.67
CA GLY A 117 -23.62 -0.30 7.72
C GLY A 117 -22.11 -0.51 7.85
N GLU A 118 -21.51 -1.32 6.98
CA GLU A 118 -20.06 -1.52 6.97
C GLU A 118 -19.30 -0.23 6.61
N ARG A 119 -18.19 0.04 7.32
CA ARG A 119 -17.36 1.21 7.05
C ARG A 119 -16.64 1.06 5.70
N PRO A 120 -16.69 2.06 4.79
CA PRO A 120 -16.02 1.98 3.48
C PRO A 120 -14.51 1.71 3.56
N ALA A 121 -13.85 2.20 4.61
CA ALA A 121 -12.43 1.96 4.85
C ALA A 121 -12.11 0.48 5.16
N ALA A 122 -13.02 -0.21 5.86
CA ALA A 122 -12.86 -1.64 6.19
C ALA A 122 -13.00 -2.50 4.93
N LEU A 123 -14.08 -2.28 4.15
CA LEU A 123 -14.29 -2.90 2.85
C LEU A 123 -13.06 -2.71 1.94
N ARG A 124 -12.54 -1.49 1.84
CA ARG A 124 -11.36 -1.18 1.02
C ARG A 124 -10.13 -1.94 1.48
N ARG A 125 -9.88 -2.00 2.80
CA ARG A 125 -8.73 -2.73 3.36
C ARG A 125 -8.82 -4.22 3.04
N GLU A 126 -9.99 -4.83 3.20
CA GLU A 126 -10.18 -6.25 2.90
C GLU A 126 -10.03 -6.56 1.42
N LEU A 127 -10.55 -5.72 0.53
CA LEU A 127 -10.38 -5.89 -0.92
C LEU A 127 -8.91 -5.78 -1.35
N HIS A 128 -8.14 -4.84 -0.78
CA HIS A 128 -6.70 -4.76 -1.02
C HIS A 128 -5.95 -5.99 -0.51
N ALA A 129 -6.26 -6.45 0.71
CA ALA A 129 -5.65 -7.64 1.28
C ALA A 129 -5.94 -8.89 0.42
N ALA A 130 -7.18 -9.05 -0.05
CA ALA A 130 -7.56 -10.14 -0.95
C ALA A 130 -6.81 -10.07 -2.30
N ALA A 131 -6.64 -8.88 -2.88
CA ALA A 131 -5.88 -8.70 -4.12
C ALA A 131 -4.39 -9.02 -3.93
N VAL A 132 -3.80 -8.62 -2.80
CA VAL A 132 -2.42 -8.97 -2.45
C VAL A 132 -2.25 -10.47 -2.23
N GLN A 133 -3.22 -11.13 -1.59
CA GLN A 133 -3.22 -12.59 -1.47
C GLN A 133 -3.24 -13.27 -2.85
N GLN A 134 -4.01 -12.75 -3.80
CA GLN A 134 -4.00 -13.26 -5.18
C GLN A 134 -2.65 -13.07 -5.87
N LEU A 135 -1.92 -11.96 -5.63
CA LEU A 135 -0.54 -11.81 -6.12
C LEU A 135 0.37 -12.92 -5.57
N TRP A 136 0.29 -13.21 -4.28
CA TRP A 136 1.08 -14.28 -3.67
C TRP A 136 0.74 -15.65 -4.24
N LEU A 137 -0.54 -15.95 -4.44
CA LEU A 137 -0.99 -17.18 -5.10
C LEU A 137 -0.52 -17.27 -6.56
N ALA A 138 -0.38 -16.12 -7.24
CA ALA A 138 0.17 -16.05 -8.59
C ALA A 138 1.71 -16.17 -8.64
N GLY A 139 2.39 -16.29 -7.49
CA GLY A 139 3.83 -16.53 -7.42
C GLY A 139 4.71 -15.30 -7.18
N TRP A 140 4.11 -14.12 -6.94
CA TRP A 140 4.87 -12.92 -6.59
C TRP A 140 5.59 -13.10 -5.24
N LYS A 141 6.72 -12.42 -5.05
CA LYS A 141 7.52 -12.52 -3.81
C LYS A 141 8.08 -11.16 -3.40
N LEU A 142 8.14 -10.92 -2.09
CA LEU A 142 8.84 -9.78 -1.50
C LEU A 142 10.08 -10.32 -0.77
N ALA A 143 11.27 -10.01 -1.29
CA ALA A 143 12.56 -10.48 -0.77
C ALA A 143 13.35 -9.34 -0.13
#